data_AF-A0A968NYE9-F1
#
_entry.id   AF-A0A968NYE9-F1
#
_cell.length_a   1.000
_cell.length_b   1.000
_cell.length_c   1.000
_cell.angle_alpha   90.00
_cell.angle_beta   90.00
_cell.angle_gamma   90.00
#
_symmetry.space_group_name_H-M   'P 1'
#
loop_
_entity.id
_entity.type
_entity.pdbx_description
1 polymer ?
#
loop_
_entity_poly.entity_id
_entity_poly.type
_entity_poly.pdbx_seq_one_letter_code
_entity_poly.pdbx_strand_id
1 'polypeptide(L)'
;MTFDLPNLLIPDTALSVGGLTSYIQDLLEQDDQLQQIWVTGEVSSASRYRSGLFFTLQDPDAQAAISCVVWSSQIPRLMAEPTTGEQLIILGRIHLHPQRGNYQLIVWQALPAGEGLRALRYRQLRQRLEAEGLFDEERKRPLPVHPKSIAVVTSPQAPP
;
A
#
# COMPACT_ATOMS: atom_id res chain seq x y z
N MET A 1 50.95 -26.36 24.75
CA MET A 1 49.69 -27.14 24.78
C MET A 1 48.63 -26.29 25.45
N THR A 2 48.03 -25.37 24.71
CA THR A 2 46.87 -24.57 25.14
C THR A 2 45.64 -25.42 24.85
N PHE A 3 44.98 -25.87 25.91
CA PHE A 3 43.73 -26.61 25.81
C PHE A 3 42.66 -25.66 25.28
N ASP A 4 42.28 -25.88 24.02
CA ASP A 4 41.09 -25.32 23.40
C ASP A 4 39.90 -26.01 24.07
N LEU A 5 39.33 -25.37 25.09
CA LEU A 5 38.11 -25.86 25.73
C LEU A 5 36.98 -25.62 24.73
N PRO A 6 36.33 -26.68 24.19
CA PRO A 6 35.17 -26.49 23.35
C PRO A 6 34.13 -25.73 24.16
N ASN A 7 33.54 -24.73 23.51
CA ASN A 7 32.62 -23.75 24.07
C ASN A 7 31.32 -24.43 24.55
N LEU A 8 31.38 -25.19 25.66
CA LEU A 8 30.32 -26.05 26.18
C LEU A 8 29.12 -25.28 26.76
N LEU A 9 29.22 -23.94 26.82
CA LEU A 9 28.22 -23.05 27.40
C LEU A 9 27.30 -22.39 26.36
N ILE A 10 27.61 -22.54 25.07
CA ILE A 10 26.82 -21.98 23.99
C ILE A 10 26.04 -23.12 23.32
N PRO A 11 24.69 -23.10 23.34
CA PRO A 11 23.92 -24.10 22.64
C PRO A 11 24.23 -24.06 21.14
N ASP A 12 24.25 -25.21 20.46
CA ASP A 12 24.54 -25.31 19.01
C ASP A 12 23.56 -24.49 18.14
N THR A 13 22.40 -24.14 18.69
CA THR A 13 21.37 -23.30 18.06
C THR A 13 21.60 -21.79 18.28
N ALA A 14 22.63 -21.39 19.04
CA ALA A 14 22.86 -20.00 19.37
C ALA A 14 23.41 -19.24 18.16
N LEU A 15 22.62 -18.28 17.68
CA LEU A 15 23.04 -17.32 16.67
C LEU A 15 23.53 -16.04 17.35
N SER A 16 24.53 -15.39 16.75
CA SER A 16 24.85 -14.01 17.12
C SER A 16 23.70 -13.08 16.74
N VAL A 17 23.56 -11.95 17.42
CA VAL A 17 22.51 -10.94 17.10
C VAL A 17 22.63 -10.49 15.63
N GLY A 18 23.85 -10.37 15.12
CA GLY A 18 24.11 -10.08 13.71
C GLY A 18 23.65 -11.23 12.81
N GLY A 19 23.99 -12.47 13.14
CA GLY A 19 23.56 -13.66 12.38
C GLY A 19 22.05 -13.83 12.33
N LEU A 20 21.36 -13.58 13.44
CA LEU A 20 19.88 -13.59 13.49
C LEU A 20 19.28 -12.50 12.60
N THR A 21 19.80 -11.28 12.69
CA THR A 21 19.34 -10.14 11.88
C THR A 21 19.54 -10.41 10.39
N SER A 22 20.72 -10.90 9.99
CA SER A 22 21.01 -11.27 8.61
C SER A 22 20.11 -12.40 8.12
N TYR A 23 19.88 -13.43 8.94
CA TYR A 23 18.99 -14.52 8.59
C TYR A 23 17.55 -14.06 8.33
N ILE A 24 17.00 -13.19 9.20
CA ILE A 24 15.65 -12.62 8.99
C ILE A 24 15.63 -11.75 7.74
N GLN A 25 16.66 -10.93 7.52
CA GLN A 25 16.77 -10.11 6.33
C GLN A 25 16.74 -10.97 5.05
N ASP A 26 17.53 -12.05 5.01
CA ASP A 26 17.57 -12.96 3.86
C ASP A 26 16.21 -13.59 3.58
N LEU A 27 15.46 -13.99 4.61
CA LEU A 27 14.10 -14.52 4.46
C LEU A 27 13.14 -13.49 3.87
N LEU A 28 13.20 -12.24 4.33
CA LEU A 28 12.36 -11.15 3.81
C LEU A 28 12.75 -10.78 2.37
N GLU A 29 14.03 -10.88 2.02
CA GLU A 29 14.54 -10.55 0.69
C GLU A 29 14.24 -11.63 -0.35
N GLN A 30 14.18 -12.90 0.07
CA GLN A 30 13.86 -14.05 -0.80
C GLN A 30 12.37 -14.21 -1.08
N ASP A 31 11.49 -13.60 -0.28
CA ASP A 31 10.05 -13.64 -0.51
C ASP A 31 9.64 -12.65 -1.61
N ASP A 32 9.33 -13.18 -2.80
CA ASP A 32 8.88 -12.40 -3.96
C ASP A 32 7.65 -11.53 -3.67
N GLN A 33 6.75 -11.98 -2.78
CA GLN A 33 5.59 -11.17 -2.40
C GLN A 33 6.07 -9.92 -1.68
N LEU A 34 6.97 -10.06 -0.70
CA LEU A 34 7.50 -8.96 0.10
C LEU A 34 8.38 -7.98 -0.67
N GLN A 35 8.90 -8.38 -1.83
CA GLN A 35 9.63 -7.48 -2.74
C GLN A 35 8.71 -6.53 -3.51
N GLN A 36 7.43 -6.83 -3.67
CA GLN A 36 6.47 -5.95 -4.34
C GLN A 36 5.08 -6.08 -3.72
N ILE A 37 4.84 -5.36 -2.63
CA ILE A 37 3.56 -5.35 -1.92
C ILE A 37 2.79 -4.05 -2.07
N TRP A 38 1.47 -4.17 -2.06
CA TRP A 38 0.55 -3.07 -1.83
C TRP A 38 0.06 -3.11 -0.38
N VAL A 39 0.18 -1.99 0.33
CA VAL A 39 -0.25 -1.83 1.72
C VAL A 39 -1.20 -0.64 1.81
N THR A 40 -2.27 -0.78 2.58
CA THR A 40 -3.22 0.30 2.86
C THR A 40 -3.14 0.70 4.33
N GLY A 41 -3.26 2.00 4.62
CA GLY A 41 -3.35 2.49 5.98
C GLY A 41 -3.47 4.00 6.06
N GLU A 42 -3.64 4.50 7.27
CA GLU A 42 -3.68 5.93 7.57
C GLU A 42 -2.29 6.43 7.97
N VAL A 43 -1.90 7.61 7.52
CA VAL A 43 -0.62 8.21 7.91
C VAL A 43 -0.76 8.82 9.30
N SER A 44 -0.14 8.23 10.31
CA SER A 44 -0.19 8.73 11.70
C SER A 44 0.82 9.85 11.98
N SER A 45 1.93 9.84 11.24
CA SER A 45 3.00 10.85 11.34
C SER A 45 3.80 10.89 10.04
N ALA A 46 4.23 12.08 9.64
CA ALA A 46 5.11 12.29 8.50
C ALA A 46 6.20 13.32 8.83
N SER A 47 7.43 13.07 8.40
CA SER A 47 8.60 13.91 8.67
C SER A 47 9.54 13.93 7.47
N ARG A 48 9.77 15.12 6.92
CA ARG A 48 10.61 15.32 5.75
C ARG A 48 12.02 15.77 6.14
N TYR A 49 13.02 15.03 5.69
CA TYR A 49 14.44 15.32 5.88
C TYR A 49 15.15 15.45 4.54
N ARG A 50 16.44 15.83 4.57
CA ARG A 50 17.28 15.90 3.35
C ARG A 50 17.46 14.53 2.68
N SER A 51 17.50 13.45 3.47
CA SER A 51 17.66 12.07 2.99
C SER A 51 16.40 11.52 2.33
N GLY A 52 15.22 11.97 2.76
CA GLY A 52 13.96 11.42 2.31
C GLY A 52 12.78 11.84 3.20
N LEU A 53 11.62 11.28 2.88
CA LEU A 53 10.40 11.40 3.66
C LEU A 53 10.22 10.11 4.47
N PHE A 54 10.02 10.27 5.77
CA PHE A 54 9.80 9.18 6.72
C PHE A 54 8.42 9.37 7.31
N PHE A 55 7.60 8.33 7.31
CA PHE A 55 6.24 8.41 7.83
C PHE A 55 5.82 7.06 8.40
N THR A 56 4.77 7.05 9.20
CA THR A 56 4.22 5.82 9.79
C THR A 56 2.83 5.59 9.23
N LEU A 57 2.61 4.40 8.68
CA LEU A 57 1.28 3.90 8.35
C LEU A 57 0.72 3.15 9.54
N GLN A 58 -0.52 3.43 9.90
CA GLN A 58 -1.28 2.69 10.90
C GLN A 58 -2.51 2.04 10.28
N ASP A 59 -2.87 0.88 10.81
CA ASP A 59 -4.15 0.23 10.60
C ASP A 59 -5.03 0.49 11.84
N PRO A 60 -6.06 1.35 11.73
CA PRO A 60 -6.97 1.65 12.85
C PRO A 60 -7.69 0.41 13.39
N ASP A 61 -7.98 -0.57 12.54
CA ASP A 61 -8.77 -1.75 12.88
C ASP A 61 -7.91 -2.84 13.54
N ALA A 62 -6.65 -2.96 13.11
CA ALA A 62 -5.75 -4.02 13.57
C ALA A 62 -4.74 -3.57 14.65
N GLN A 63 -4.74 -2.29 15.06
CA GLN A 63 -3.74 -1.70 15.97
C GLN A 63 -2.29 -1.97 15.54
N ALA A 64 -2.06 -2.07 14.23
CA ALA A 64 -0.75 -2.34 13.65
C ALA A 64 -0.16 -1.06 13.04
N ALA A 65 1.15 -0.91 13.10
CA ALA A 65 1.86 0.21 12.48
C ALA A 65 3.15 -0.25 11.80
N ILE A 66 3.51 0.44 10.71
CA ILE A 66 4.74 0.20 9.97
C ILE A 66 5.43 1.52 9.59
N SER A 67 6.74 1.58 9.82
CA SER A 67 7.57 2.69 9.39
C SER A 67 7.82 2.62 7.88
N CYS A 68 7.62 3.73 7.19
CA CYS A 68 7.76 3.86 5.76
C CYS A 68 8.84 4.89 5.42
N VAL A 69 9.60 4.61 4.36
CA VAL A 69 10.69 5.47 3.89
C VAL A 69 10.54 5.70 2.39
N VAL A 70 10.57 6.97 1.99
CA VAL A 70 10.71 7.39 0.60
C VAL A 70 12.03 8.13 0.47
N TRP A 71 12.96 7.61 -0.31
CA TRP A 71 14.22 8.29 -0.57
C TRP A 71 14.00 9.56 -1.39
N SER A 72 14.85 10.57 -1.19
CA SER A 72 14.71 11.90 -1.82
C SER A 72 14.57 11.85 -3.34
N SER A 73 15.22 10.89 -4.00
CA SER A 73 15.12 10.66 -5.45
C SER A 73 13.75 10.15 -5.92
N GLN A 74 13.00 9.49 -5.04
CA GLN A 74 11.70 8.89 -5.33
C GLN A 74 10.54 9.85 -5.01
N ILE A 75 10.73 10.83 -4.11
CA ILE A 75 9.68 11.78 -3.72
C ILE A 75 8.99 12.45 -4.93
N PRO A 76 9.71 12.99 -5.94
CA PRO A 76 9.06 13.65 -7.08
C PRO A 76 8.23 12.72 -7.98
N ARG A 77 8.39 11.40 -7.82
CA ARG A 77 7.67 10.38 -8.60
C ARG A 77 6.39 9.91 -7.92
N LEU A 78 6.19 10.27 -6.65
CA LEU A 78 4.96 9.94 -5.94
C LEU A 78 3.77 10.68 -6.56
N MET A 79 2.64 9.99 -6.67
CA MET A 79 1.38 10.59 -7.14
C MET A 79 0.68 11.36 -6.03
N ALA A 80 0.91 10.96 -4.77
CA ALA A 80 0.49 11.69 -3.58
C ALA A 80 1.65 11.70 -2.57
N GLU A 81 1.98 12.87 -2.05
CA GLU A 81 2.96 12.99 -0.95
C GLU A 81 2.24 12.70 0.38
N PRO A 82 2.70 11.72 1.18
CA PRO A 82 2.05 11.34 2.42
C PRO A 82 1.90 12.48 3.43
N THR A 83 0.66 12.78 3.83
CA THR A 83 0.36 13.78 4.86
C THR A 83 -0.39 13.13 6.04
N THR A 84 -0.12 13.58 7.26
CA THR A 84 -0.77 13.07 8.47
C THR A 84 -2.31 13.14 8.37
N GLY A 85 -2.98 12.04 8.70
CA GLY A 85 -4.44 11.88 8.65
C GLY A 85 -4.98 11.40 7.29
N GLU A 86 -4.13 11.20 6.29
CA GLU A 86 -4.56 10.69 4.99
C GLU A 86 -4.52 9.15 4.93
N GLN A 87 -5.55 8.56 4.31
CA GLN A 87 -5.53 7.15 3.93
C GLN A 87 -4.81 6.99 2.60
N LEU A 88 -3.80 6.10 2.55
CA LEU A 88 -3.00 5.84 1.34
C LEU A 88 -2.94 4.35 1.01
N ILE A 89 -2.77 4.08 -0.29
CA ILE A 89 -2.38 2.78 -0.83
C ILE A 89 -0.94 2.92 -1.32
N ILE A 90 -0.05 2.10 -0.79
CA ILE A 90 1.39 2.25 -0.97
C ILE A 90 1.94 1.01 -1.63
N LEU A 91 2.69 1.20 -2.71
CA LEU A 91 3.51 0.17 -3.34
C LEU A 91 4.94 0.29 -2.83
N GLY A 92 5.51 -0.83 -2.42
CA GLY A 92 6.90 -0.86 -1.99
C GLY A 92 7.40 -2.26 -1.71
N ARG A 93 8.54 -2.31 -1.03
CA ARG A 93 9.17 -3.54 -0.57
C ARG A 93 9.48 -3.48 0.92
N ILE A 94 9.41 -4.63 1.58
CA ILE A 94 9.86 -4.76 2.97
C ILE A 94 11.38 -4.78 3.02
N HIS A 95 11.94 -4.10 4.01
CA HIS A 95 13.37 -4.08 4.29
C HIS A 95 13.63 -4.05 5.79
N LEU A 96 14.56 -4.87 6.27
CA LEU A 96 14.97 -4.87 7.67
C LEU A 96 16.11 -3.87 7.87
N HIS A 97 15.96 -2.92 8.80
CA HIS A 97 17.04 -2.00 9.15
C HIS A 97 17.99 -2.64 10.19
N PRO A 98 19.21 -3.05 9.82
CA PRO A 98 20.00 -3.96 10.66
C PRO A 98 20.44 -3.35 11.99
N GLN A 99 20.64 -2.03 12.06
CA GLN A 99 21.10 -1.36 13.28
C GLN A 99 20.06 -1.35 14.39
N ARG A 100 18.76 -1.36 14.04
CA ARG A 100 17.66 -1.33 15.02
C ARG A 100 16.83 -2.61 15.04
N GLY A 101 17.00 -3.50 14.06
CA GLY A 101 16.20 -4.73 13.93
C GLY A 101 14.74 -4.48 13.56
N ASN A 102 14.40 -3.27 13.10
CA ASN A 102 13.03 -2.90 12.74
C ASN A 102 12.81 -3.10 11.25
N TYR A 103 11.70 -3.72 10.86
CA TYR A 103 11.27 -3.76 9.47
C TYR A 103 10.67 -2.40 9.05
N GLN A 104 10.88 -2.05 7.80
CA GLN A 104 10.44 -0.81 7.18
C GLN A 104 9.92 -1.09 5.77
N LEU A 105 8.97 -0.28 5.32
CA LEU A 105 8.51 -0.30 3.94
C LEU A 105 9.27 0.76 3.14
N ILE A 106 10.07 0.31 2.17
CA ILE A 106 10.67 1.22 1.19
C ILE A 106 9.62 1.48 0.11
N VAL A 107 9.17 2.72 0.05
CA VAL A 107 8.04 3.14 -0.78
C VAL A 107 8.49 3.55 -2.17
N TRP A 108 7.82 2.99 -3.17
CA TRP A 108 7.99 3.36 -4.58
C TRP A 108 6.84 4.22 -5.07
N GLN A 109 5.60 3.90 -4.70
CA GLN A 109 4.43 4.67 -5.12
C GLN A 109 3.49 4.85 -3.93
N ALA A 110 2.87 6.03 -3.85
CA ALA A 110 1.76 6.30 -2.95
C ALA A 110 0.57 6.82 -3.77
N LEU A 111 -0.60 6.28 -3.47
CA LEU A 111 -1.89 6.64 -4.05
C LEU A 111 -2.85 7.03 -2.93
N PRO A 112 -3.71 8.05 -3.11
CA PRO A 112 -4.76 8.33 -2.16
C PRO A 112 -5.75 7.16 -2.13
N ALA A 113 -6.01 6.60 -0.95
CA ALA A 113 -6.89 5.46 -0.77
C ALA A 113 -8.37 5.81 -0.66
N GLY A 114 -8.74 7.10 -0.70
CA GLY A 114 -10.14 7.54 -0.59
C GLY A 114 -11.05 7.05 -1.72
N GLU A 115 -12.20 7.70 -1.89
CA GLU A 115 -13.10 7.53 -3.06
C GLU A 115 -12.35 7.62 -4.40
N GLY A 116 -11.14 8.19 -4.43
CA GLY A 116 -10.28 8.39 -5.59
C GLY A 116 -10.16 7.21 -6.55
N LEU A 117 -9.99 5.96 -6.10
CA LEU A 117 -9.91 4.83 -7.04
C LEU A 117 -11.27 4.50 -7.68
N ARG A 118 -12.35 4.50 -6.88
CA ARG A 118 -13.72 4.29 -7.37
C ARG A 118 -14.19 5.47 -8.23
N ALA A 119 -13.92 6.70 -7.83
CA ALA A 119 -14.20 7.94 -8.52
C ALA A 119 -13.33 8.12 -9.78
N LEU A 120 -12.09 7.63 -9.79
CA LEU A 120 -11.24 7.58 -10.99
C LEU A 120 -11.81 6.56 -11.99
N ARG A 121 -12.15 5.33 -11.54
CA ARG A 121 -12.81 4.33 -12.39
C ARG A 121 -14.17 4.82 -12.90
N TYR A 122 -14.95 5.49 -12.04
CA TYR A 122 -16.22 6.10 -12.41
C TYR A 122 -16.04 7.23 -13.44
N ARG A 123 -15.08 8.13 -13.25
CA ARG A 123 -14.76 9.18 -14.23
C ARG A 123 -14.30 8.59 -15.56
N GLN A 124 -13.40 7.61 -15.54
CA GLN A 124 -12.94 6.92 -16.76
C GLN A 124 -14.10 6.24 -17.50
N LEU A 125 -14.98 5.54 -16.77
CA LEU A 125 -16.15 4.90 -17.34
C LEU A 125 -17.14 5.92 -17.92
N ARG A 126 -17.47 6.97 -17.16
CA ARG A 126 -18.37 8.04 -17.60
C ARG A 126 -17.84 8.71 -18.86
N GLN A 127 -16.56 9.07 -18.88
CA GLN A 127 -15.91 9.73 -20.00
C GLN A 127 -15.87 8.85 -21.25
N ARG A 128 -15.68 7.53 -21.08
CA ARG A 128 -15.80 6.55 -22.18
C ARG A 128 -17.24 6.48 -22.71
N LEU A 129 -18.23 6.33 -21.84
CA LEU A 129 -19.65 6.24 -22.24
C LEU A 129 -20.13 7.55 -22.91
N GLU A 130 -19.62 8.69 -22.46
CA GLU A 130 -19.85 10.01 -23.06
C GLU A 130 -19.20 10.12 -24.44
N ALA A 131 -17.96 9.64 -24.60
CA ALA A 131 -17.31 9.56 -25.91
C ALA A 131 -18.01 8.57 -26.88
N GLU A 132 -18.65 7.53 -26.35
CA GLU A 132 -19.50 6.60 -27.12
C GLU A 132 -20.89 7.20 -27.46
N GLY A 133 -21.17 8.45 -27.03
CA GLY A 133 -22.42 9.18 -27.27
C GLY A 133 -23.62 8.59 -26.54
N LEU A 134 -23.41 7.74 -25.52
CA LEU A 134 -24.48 7.04 -24.82
C LEU A 134 -25.32 7.97 -23.92
N PHE A 135 -24.83 9.18 -23.68
CA PHE A 135 -25.55 10.23 -22.95
C PHE A 135 -26.13 11.33 -23.84
N ASP A 136 -25.94 11.25 -25.16
CA ASP A 136 -26.39 12.29 -26.10
C ASP A 136 -27.91 12.45 -26.05
N GLU A 137 -28.37 13.70 -25.94
CA GLU A 137 -29.79 14.06 -25.98
C GLU A 137 -30.47 13.55 -27.25
N GLU A 138 -29.74 13.51 -28.38
CA GLU A 138 -30.24 13.00 -29.66
C GLU A 138 -30.57 11.50 -29.64
N ARG A 139 -29.97 10.71 -28.72
CA ARG A 139 -30.31 9.30 -28.52
C ARG A 139 -31.44 9.08 -27.53
N LYS A 140 -31.84 10.09 -26.75
CA LYS A 140 -32.92 9.95 -25.78
C LYS A 140 -34.26 9.83 -26.52
N ARG A 141 -34.93 8.70 -26.30
CA ARG A 141 -36.28 8.47 -26.81
C ARG A 141 -37.30 9.07 -25.84
N PRO A 142 -38.34 9.78 -26.32
CA PRO A 142 -39.40 10.26 -25.46
C PRO A 142 -40.09 9.07 -24.78
N LEU A 143 -40.40 9.23 -23.49
CA LEU A 143 -41.09 8.21 -22.73
C LEU A 143 -42.53 8.06 -23.24
N PRO A 144 -43.02 6.83 -23.46
CA PRO A 144 -44.42 6.61 -23.82
C PRO A 144 -45.32 7.03 -22.65
N VAL A 145 -46.43 7.69 -22.98
CA VAL A 145 -47.40 8.23 -22.00
C VAL A 145 -48.01 7.13 -21.11
N HIS A 146 -48.17 5.92 -21.66
CA HIS A 146 -48.70 4.75 -20.97
C HIS A 146 -47.81 3.52 -21.19
N PRO A 147 -46.79 3.28 -20.33
CA PRO A 147 -45.95 2.10 -20.43
C PRO A 147 -46.73 0.83 -20.07
N LYS A 148 -46.73 -0.17 -20.96
CA LYS A 148 -47.42 -1.46 -20.75
C LYS A 148 -46.64 -2.44 -19.88
N SER A 149 -45.33 -2.24 -19.77
CA SER A 149 -44.41 -3.13 -19.06
C SER A 149 -43.20 -2.33 -18.60
N ILE A 150 -42.81 -2.50 -17.33
CA ILE A 150 -41.68 -1.82 -16.70
C ILE A 150 -40.65 -2.89 -16.35
N ALA A 151 -39.40 -2.70 -16.77
CA ALA A 151 -38.27 -3.52 -16.37
C ALA A 151 -37.42 -2.76 -15.35
N VAL A 152 -37.11 -3.40 -14.22
CA VAL A 152 -36.18 -2.86 -13.21
C VAL A 152 -34.83 -3.51 -13.42
N VAL A 153 -33.81 -2.69 -13.68
CA VAL A 153 -32.42 -3.15 -13.79
C VAL A 153 -31.68 -2.69 -12.55
N THR A 154 -31.14 -3.63 -11.78
CA THR A 154 -30.35 -3.35 -10.58
C THR A 154 -29.01 -4.08 -10.63
N SER A 155 -28.01 -3.52 -9.95
CA SER A 155 -26.71 -4.16 -9.75
C SER A 155 -26.81 -5.21 -8.63
N PRO A 156 -26.11 -6.36 -8.72
CA PRO A 156 -26.07 -7.37 -7.65
C PRO A 156 -25.48 -6.86 -6.32
N GLN A 157 -24.75 -5.75 -6.34
CA GLN A 157 -24.01 -5.22 -5.20
C GLN A 157 -24.37 -3.75 -5.00
N ALA A 158 -25.31 -3.49 -4.10
CA ALA A 158 -25.53 -2.19 -3.48
C ALA A 158 -25.04 -2.27 -2.02
N PRO A 159 -24.22 -1.32 -1.53
CA PRO A 159 -23.86 -1.30 -0.12
C PRO A 159 -25.10 -0.96 0.74
N PRO A 160 -25.18 -1.50 1.97
CA PRO A 160 -26.22 -1.12 2.93
C PRO A 160 -26.11 0.34 3.37
#